data_AF-S2E104-F1
#
_entry.id   AF-S2E104-F1
#
_cell.length_a   1.000
_cell.length_b   1.000
_cell.length_c   1.000
_cell.angle_alpha   90.00
_cell.angle_beta   90.00
_cell.angle_gamma   90.00
#
_symmetry.space_group_name_H-M   'P 1'
#
loop_
_entity.id
_entity.type
_entity.pdbx_description
1 polymer ?
#
loop_
_entity_poly.entity_id
_entity_poly.type
_entity_poly.pdbx_seq_one_letter_code
_entity_poly.pdbx_strand_id
1 'polypeptide(L)'
;MTTYKAPDADGDGIPDVKDACPNEPENFNGYLDWDGCPDTPGAQSTAPTRPDSDKDGIPDDVDQCPSNPETWNKYRDTDGCPDITPEQQRFVHDDDLDGIINDVDKCPLVPEDYIGIIDGCPES
;
A
#
# COMPACT_ATOMS: atom_id res chain seq x y z
N MET A 1 30.11 -51.65 2.60
CA MET A 1 28.86 -50.87 2.50
C MET A 1 29.09 -49.84 1.41
N THR A 2 28.44 -49.97 0.26
CA THR A 2 28.50 -48.97 -0.80
C THR A 2 27.49 -47.88 -0.46
N THR A 3 27.98 -46.74 -0.01
CA THR A 3 27.16 -45.54 0.18
C THR A 3 26.73 -45.06 -1.20
N TYR A 4 25.44 -45.12 -1.51
CA TYR A 4 24.92 -44.54 -2.74
C TYR A 4 24.97 -43.01 -2.61
N LYS A 5 25.87 -42.36 -3.37
CA LYS A 5 25.88 -40.91 -3.55
C LYS A 5 24.95 -40.60 -4.73
N ALA A 6 24.01 -39.68 -4.53
CA ALA A 6 23.19 -39.18 -5.63
C ALA A 6 24.07 -38.43 -6.65
N PRO A 7 23.69 -38.45 -7.95
CA PRO A 7 24.29 -37.59 -8.98
C PRO A 7 24.23 -36.10 -8.58
N ASP A 8 25.25 -35.38 -9.01
CA ASP A 8 25.61 -34.01 -8.62
C ASP A 8 26.61 -33.55 -9.69
N ALA A 9 26.07 -33.08 -10.81
CA ALA A 9 26.76 -33.00 -12.09
C ALA A 9 27.71 -31.80 -12.22
N ASP A 10 27.41 -30.68 -11.58
CA ASP A 10 28.31 -29.52 -11.47
C ASP A 10 29.12 -29.49 -10.17
N GLY A 11 28.78 -30.34 -9.20
CA GLY A 11 29.58 -30.55 -8.00
C GLY A 11 29.39 -29.48 -6.93
N ASP A 12 28.29 -28.76 -6.94
CA ASP A 12 27.97 -27.74 -5.92
C ASP A 12 27.46 -28.35 -4.59
N GLY A 13 27.13 -29.66 -4.60
CA GLY A 13 26.67 -30.40 -3.42
C GLY A 13 25.15 -30.52 -3.30
N ILE A 14 24.39 -29.97 -4.24
CA ILE A 14 22.96 -30.15 -4.40
C ILE A 14 22.75 -31.30 -5.42
N PRO A 15 22.05 -32.39 -5.04
CA PRO A 15 21.85 -33.49 -5.98
C PRO A 15 21.02 -33.06 -7.19
N ASP A 16 21.33 -33.59 -8.38
CA ASP A 16 20.65 -33.27 -9.66
C ASP A 16 19.10 -33.35 -9.59
N VAL A 17 18.57 -34.16 -8.68
CA VAL A 17 17.12 -34.34 -8.46
C VAL A 17 16.46 -33.19 -7.68
N LYS A 18 17.25 -32.30 -7.09
CA LYS A 18 16.85 -31.12 -6.30
C LYS A 18 17.42 -29.81 -6.87
N ASP A 19 18.35 -29.93 -7.80
CA ASP A 19 19.03 -28.85 -8.46
C ASP A 19 18.20 -28.35 -9.65
N ALA A 20 17.86 -27.06 -9.65
CA ALA A 20 17.14 -26.41 -10.74
C ALA A 20 18.07 -26.06 -11.92
N CYS A 21 19.39 -25.98 -11.69
CA CYS A 21 20.42 -25.73 -12.67
C CYS A 21 21.53 -26.81 -12.67
N PRO A 22 21.25 -28.09 -13.04
CA PRO A 22 22.16 -29.25 -12.87
C PRO A 22 23.53 -29.22 -13.58
N ASN A 23 23.87 -28.14 -14.29
CA ASN A 23 25.17 -27.99 -14.94
C ASN A 23 25.80 -26.62 -14.63
N GLU A 24 25.22 -25.85 -13.73
CA GLU A 24 25.68 -24.52 -13.34
C GLU A 24 25.79 -24.47 -11.82
N PRO A 25 27.01 -24.52 -11.26
CA PRO A 25 27.16 -24.69 -9.83
C PRO A 25 26.63 -23.47 -9.06
N GLU A 26 25.89 -23.73 -8.00
CA GLU A 26 25.51 -22.74 -6.99
C GLU A 26 26.73 -21.97 -6.45
N ASN A 27 26.56 -20.67 -6.22
CA ASN A 27 27.59 -19.78 -5.71
C ASN A 27 27.48 -19.47 -4.20
N PHE A 28 26.44 -19.95 -3.53
CA PHE A 28 26.24 -19.89 -2.07
C PHE A 28 26.45 -18.47 -1.50
N ASN A 29 25.80 -17.49 -2.13
CA ASN A 29 25.95 -16.07 -1.77
C ASN A 29 24.98 -15.59 -0.68
N GLY A 30 24.13 -16.48 -0.14
CA GLY A 30 23.11 -16.17 0.85
C GLY A 30 21.74 -15.79 0.25
N TYR A 31 21.56 -15.94 -1.05
CA TYR A 31 20.31 -15.72 -1.77
C TYR A 31 19.95 -17.00 -2.51
N LEU A 32 18.81 -17.60 -2.14
CA LEU A 32 18.25 -18.81 -2.76
C LEU A 32 19.20 -20.02 -2.91
N ASP A 33 20.31 -20.07 -2.15
CA ASP A 33 21.31 -21.17 -2.04
C ASP A 33 20.81 -22.64 -1.96
N TRP A 34 19.51 -22.87 -1.86
CA TRP A 34 18.88 -24.19 -1.80
C TRP A 34 18.33 -24.67 -3.15
N ASP A 35 18.29 -23.82 -4.18
CA ASP A 35 17.70 -24.16 -5.48
C ASP A 35 18.71 -24.70 -6.51
N GLY A 36 20.02 -24.52 -6.27
CA GLY A 36 21.08 -25.04 -7.12
C GLY A 36 21.45 -24.12 -8.28
N CYS A 37 20.93 -22.89 -8.33
CA CYS A 37 21.18 -21.98 -9.42
C CYS A 37 22.08 -20.82 -8.98
N PRO A 38 23.12 -20.46 -9.76
CA PRO A 38 23.98 -19.34 -9.41
C PRO A 38 23.20 -18.02 -9.42
N ASP A 39 22.96 -17.47 -8.24
CA ASP A 39 22.18 -16.25 -8.10
C ASP A 39 23.01 -14.96 -8.15
N THR A 40 22.33 -13.87 -8.47
CA THR A 40 22.87 -12.52 -8.29
C THR A 40 21.88 -11.66 -7.50
N PRO A 41 22.24 -11.17 -6.30
CA PRO A 41 21.39 -10.25 -5.57
C PRO A 41 21.05 -9.04 -6.44
N GLY A 42 19.76 -8.69 -6.49
CA GLY A 42 19.31 -7.47 -7.17
C GLY A 42 19.98 -6.22 -6.60
N ALA A 43 19.99 -5.13 -7.37
CA ALA A 43 20.53 -3.86 -6.92
C ALA A 43 19.84 -3.40 -5.61
N GLN A 44 20.61 -3.32 -4.54
CA GLN A 44 20.14 -2.73 -3.28
C GLN A 44 20.05 -1.21 -3.43
N SER A 45 18.98 -0.60 -2.90
CA SER A 45 18.90 0.86 -2.81
C SER A 45 20.08 1.38 -1.98
N THR A 46 20.88 2.26 -2.57
CA THR A 46 21.97 2.97 -1.88
C THR A 46 21.47 4.21 -1.14
N ALA A 47 20.19 4.56 -1.30
CA ALA A 47 19.56 5.64 -0.56
C ALA A 47 19.52 5.28 0.93
N PRO A 48 19.97 6.17 1.84
CA PRO A 48 19.77 5.95 3.26
C PRO A 48 18.28 5.75 3.52
N THR A 49 17.95 4.69 4.28
CA THR A 49 16.59 4.47 4.75
C THR A 49 16.22 5.63 5.67
N ARG A 50 15.39 6.56 5.17
CA ARG A 50 14.79 7.59 6.01
C ARG A 50 13.60 6.97 6.74
N PRO A 51 13.41 7.24 8.03
CA PRO A 51 12.19 6.85 8.74
C PRO A 51 10.96 7.40 8.03
N ASP A 52 9.92 6.56 7.96
CA ASP A 52 8.60 6.83 7.41
C ASP A 52 7.64 6.01 8.27
N SER A 53 7.07 6.67 9.26
CA SER A 53 6.40 6.07 10.41
C SER A 53 5.00 5.57 10.08
N ASP A 54 4.29 6.24 9.17
CA ASP A 54 2.95 5.85 8.70
C ASP A 54 2.95 5.20 7.30
N LYS A 55 4.10 5.20 6.62
CA LYS A 55 4.37 4.45 5.38
C LYS A 55 3.61 4.98 4.18
N ASP A 56 3.41 6.29 4.13
CA ASP A 56 2.80 6.95 2.98
C ASP A 56 3.81 7.30 1.86
N GLY A 57 5.10 7.09 2.11
CA GLY A 57 6.19 7.35 1.18
C GLY A 57 6.87 8.72 1.35
N ILE A 58 6.44 9.52 2.32
CA ILE A 58 7.02 10.80 2.70
C ILE A 58 7.85 10.60 3.98
N PRO A 59 9.16 10.91 3.96
CA PRO A 59 9.98 10.72 5.15
C PRO A 59 9.55 11.59 6.35
N ASP A 60 9.62 11.04 7.56
CA ASP A 60 9.22 11.68 8.83
C ASP A 60 9.79 13.09 9.04
N ASP A 61 10.97 13.38 8.49
CA ASP A 61 11.65 14.67 8.64
C ASP A 61 11.18 15.76 7.67
N VAL A 62 10.35 15.40 6.68
CA VAL A 62 9.69 16.32 5.74
C VAL A 62 8.16 16.19 5.74
N ASP A 63 7.63 15.20 6.45
CA ASP A 63 6.21 14.96 6.67
C ASP A 63 5.64 15.90 7.76
N GLN A 64 4.53 16.59 7.46
CA GLN A 64 3.83 17.44 8.43
C GLN A 64 2.95 16.65 9.40
N CYS A 65 2.56 15.42 9.04
CA CYS A 65 1.78 14.51 9.84
C CYS A 65 2.43 13.11 9.94
N PRO A 66 3.62 12.93 10.57
CA PRO A 66 4.42 11.68 10.60
C PRO A 66 3.78 10.42 11.21
N SER A 67 2.51 10.47 11.56
CA SER A 67 1.77 9.34 12.15
C SER A 67 0.43 9.10 11.47
N ASN A 68 0.06 9.92 10.48
CA ASN A 68 -1.21 9.82 9.78
C ASN A 68 -0.91 9.89 8.28
N PRO A 69 -1.13 8.78 7.56
CA PRO A 69 -0.69 8.69 6.17
C PRO A 69 -1.44 9.67 5.28
N GLU A 70 -0.72 10.26 4.34
CA GLU A 70 -1.24 11.09 3.25
C GLU A 70 -2.41 10.42 2.50
N THR A 71 -3.36 11.26 2.08
CA THR A 71 -4.47 10.87 1.20
C THR A 71 -4.21 11.35 -0.22
N TRP A 72 -3.70 10.47 -1.07
CA TRP A 72 -3.38 10.74 -2.48
C TRP A 72 -4.62 11.03 -3.34
N ASN A 73 -5.13 12.26 -3.26
CA ASN A 73 -6.38 12.72 -3.86
C ASN A 73 -6.18 13.87 -4.87
N LYS A 74 -4.92 14.24 -5.16
CA LYS A 74 -4.49 15.37 -6.00
C LYS A 74 -4.65 16.75 -5.36
N TYR A 75 -4.85 16.79 -4.05
CA TYR A 75 -4.91 18.00 -3.25
C TYR A 75 -3.87 17.85 -2.14
N ARG A 76 -2.85 18.71 -2.17
CA ARG A 76 -1.76 18.75 -1.20
C ARG A 76 -1.01 17.44 -0.87
N ASP A 77 -1.09 16.43 -1.73
CA ASP A 77 -0.35 15.13 -1.71
C ASP A 77 1.18 15.14 -1.40
N THR A 78 1.79 16.30 -1.13
CA THR A 78 3.20 16.45 -0.80
C THR A 78 3.44 16.96 0.62
N ASP A 79 2.39 17.28 1.38
CA ASP A 79 2.54 17.76 2.76
C ASP A 79 2.55 16.63 3.79
N GLY A 80 2.13 15.42 3.41
CA GLY A 80 2.16 14.23 4.27
C GLY A 80 0.96 14.13 5.18
N CYS A 81 -0.05 15.00 5.01
CA CYS A 81 -1.20 15.05 5.89
C CYS A 81 -2.46 14.55 5.18
N PRO A 82 -3.27 13.69 5.82
CA PRO A 82 -4.53 13.26 5.23
C PRO A 82 -5.48 14.45 5.07
N ASP A 83 -5.94 14.65 3.85
CA ASP A 83 -6.94 15.67 3.54
C ASP A 83 -8.02 15.19 2.57
N ILE A 84 -8.95 16.10 2.27
CA ILE A 84 -10.01 15.90 1.30
C ILE A 84 -10.00 17.05 0.29
N THR A 85 -10.35 16.76 -0.95
CA THR A 85 -10.44 17.82 -1.96
C THR A 85 -11.60 18.79 -1.64
N PRO A 86 -11.53 20.04 -2.09
CA PRO A 86 -12.64 20.98 -1.96
C PRO A 86 -13.96 20.45 -2.54
N GLU A 87 -13.90 19.63 -3.61
CA GLU A 87 -15.07 18.98 -4.19
C GLU A 87 -15.65 17.92 -3.26
N GLN A 88 -14.79 17.10 -2.63
CA GLN A 88 -15.24 16.12 -1.65
C GLN A 88 -15.87 16.80 -0.44
N GLN A 89 -15.29 17.91 0.03
CA GLN A 89 -15.81 18.67 1.17
C GLN A 89 -17.25 19.15 0.99
N ARG A 90 -17.72 19.34 -0.26
CA ARG A 90 -19.09 19.76 -0.56
C ARG A 90 -20.16 18.69 -0.28
N PHE A 91 -19.76 17.44 -0.06
CA PHE A 91 -20.67 16.30 0.14
C PHE A 91 -20.52 15.62 1.51
N VAL A 92 -19.58 16.08 2.36
CA VAL A 92 -19.12 15.31 3.52
C VAL A 92 -20.11 15.28 4.69
N HIS A 93 -21.22 16.04 4.63
CA HIS A 93 -22.28 15.97 5.63
C HIS A 93 -23.62 16.22 4.94
N ASP A 94 -23.97 15.51 3.87
CA ASP A 94 -25.30 15.59 3.23
C ASP A 94 -25.64 14.17 2.78
N ASP A 95 -26.20 13.40 3.71
CA ASP A 95 -26.34 11.95 3.60
C ASP A 95 -27.43 11.56 2.57
N ASP A 96 -28.38 12.45 2.29
CA ASP A 96 -29.46 12.23 1.33
C ASP A 96 -29.36 13.05 0.03
N LEU A 97 -28.35 13.92 -0.05
CA LEU A 97 -27.96 14.70 -1.22
C LEU A 97 -29.02 15.70 -1.67
N ASP A 98 -29.82 16.19 -0.75
CA ASP A 98 -30.80 17.24 -1.04
C ASP A 98 -30.20 18.64 -1.07
N GLY A 99 -28.94 18.82 -0.63
CA GLY A 99 -28.23 20.10 -0.60
C GLY A 99 -28.25 20.80 0.77
N ILE A 100 -28.81 20.17 1.80
CA ILE A 100 -28.86 20.63 3.19
C ILE A 100 -27.93 19.74 4.01
N ILE A 101 -26.99 20.34 4.74
CA ILE A 101 -26.02 19.53 5.46
C ILE A 101 -26.65 18.84 6.69
N ASN A 102 -26.30 17.60 7.00
CA ASN A 102 -26.74 16.79 8.14
C ASN A 102 -26.81 17.58 9.47
N ASP A 103 -25.88 18.52 9.70
CA ASP A 103 -25.83 19.34 10.91
C ASP A 103 -26.97 20.39 11.00
N VAL A 104 -27.55 20.75 9.86
CA VAL A 104 -28.67 21.70 9.75
C VAL A 104 -29.95 21.06 9.19
N ASP A 105 -29.86 19.81 8.78
CA ASP A 105 -30.91 18.98 8.24
C ASP A 105 -31.69 18.27 9.37
N LYS A 106 -33.02 18.47 9.42
CA LYS A 106 -33.88 17.80 10.40
C LYS A 106 -34.21 16.35 10.04
N CYS A 107 -34.09 15.95 8.78
CA CYS A 107 -34.27 14.59 8.32
C CYS A 107 -33.05 14.13 7.46
N PRO A 108 -31.85 13.93 8.04
CA PRO A 108 -30.60 13.67 7.31
C PRO A 108 -30.55 12.49 6.34
N LEU A 109 -31.60 11.67 6.26
CA LEU A 109 -31.66 10.49 5.40
C LEU A 109 -32.84 10.54 4.42
N VAL A 110 -33.58 11.65 4.37
CA VAL A 110 -34.82 11.80 3.61
C VAL A 110 -34.82 13.17 2.91
N PRO A 111 -34.62 13.20 1.59
CA PRO A 111 -34.46 14.44 0.85
C PRO A 111 -35.65 15.39 1.01
N GLU A 112 -35.35 16.67 1.24
CA GLU A 112 -36.25 17.80 1.11
C GLU A 112 -36.91 17.81 -0.28
N ASP A 113 -38.22 18.07 -0.31
CA ASP A 113 -38.98 18.15 -1.56
C ASP A 113 -39.07 19.59 -2.10
N TYR A 114 -38.47 20.54 -1.37
CA TYR A 114 -38.39 21.97 -1.68
C TYR A 114 -39.77 22.64 -1.73
N ILE A 115 -40.71 22.11 -0.95
CA ILE A 115 -42.03 22.68 -0.76
C ILE A 115 -42.08 23.27 0.65
N GLY A 116 -42.66 24.47 0.81
CA GLY A 116 -42.86 25.00 2.17
C GLY A 116 -41.57 25.44 2.86
N ILE A 117 -41.33 24.94 4.07
CA ILE A 117 -40.19 25.36 4.90
C ILE A 117 -38.98 24.52 4.51
N ILE A 118 -37.88 25.18 4.17
CA ILE A 118 -36.62 24.48 3.87
C ILE A 118 -35.91 24.19 5.19
N ASP A 119 -36.24 23.05 5.80
CA ASP A 119 -35.62 22.58 7.05
C ASP A 119 -34.97 21.20 6.96
N GLY A 120 -34.89 20.62 5.76
CA GLY A 120 -34.28 19.32 5.53
C GLY A 120 -35.27 18.18 5.70
N CYS A 121 -36.58 18.42 5.58
CA CYS A 121 -37.57 17.37 5.71
C CYS A 121 -38.67 17.58 4.67
N PRO A 122 -39.08 16.54 3.93
CA PRO A 122 -40.22 16.68 3.03
C PRO A 122 -41.49 17.04 3.80
N GLU A 123 -42.27 17.96 3.24
CA GLU A 123 -43.55 18.35 3.81
C GLU A 123 -44.64 17.30 3.53
N SER A 124 -45.54 17.07 4.51
CA SER A 124 -46.64 16.08 4.43
C SER A 124 -48.00 16.70 4.07
#